data_AF-A0A1Q4ZRL1-F1
#
_entry.id   AF-A0A1Q4ZRL1-F1
#
_cell.length_a   1.000
_cell.length_b   1.000
_cell.length_c   1.000
_cell.angle_alpha   90.00
_cell.angle_beta   90.00
_cell.angle_gamma   90.00
#
_symmetry.space_group_name_H-M   'P 1'
#
loop_
_entity.id
_entity.type
_entity.pdbx_description
1 polymer ?
#
loop_
_entity_poly.entity_id
_entity_poly.type
_entity_poly.pdbx_seq_one_letter_code
_entity_poly.pdbx_strand_id
1 'polypeptide(L)' 'MTPSAQPLTEYPGLDLERVTFEQAKGWRCALCNEALTADRLLGTFTAKTGLLTDPTELWVCARPCQ' A
#
# COMPACT_ATOMS: atom_id res chain seq x y z
N MET A 1 -24.97 -3.39 4.13
CA MET A 1 -24.37 -2.52 3.10
C MET A 1 -23.01 -2.10 3.61
N THR A 2 -21.96 -2.83 3.24
CA THR A 2 -20.58 -2.47 3.62
C THR A 2 -20.21 -1.23 2.82
N PRO A 3 -19.66 -0.16 3.42
CA PRO A 3 -19.18 0.98 2.63
C PRO A 3 -18.10 0.44 1.68
N SER A 4 -18.38 0.51 0.39
CA SER A 4 -17.41 0.18 -0.65
C SER A 4 -16.31 1.24 -0.58
N ALA A 5 -15.26 0.97 0.19
CA ALA A 5 -14.05 1.78 0.18
C ALA A 5 -13.47 1.66 -1.23
N GLN A 6 -13.70 2.69 -2.04
CA GLN A 6 -13.18 2.72 -3.41
C GLN A 6 -11.65 2.71 -3.35
N PRO A 7 -10.98 1.91 -4.19
CA PRO A 7 -9.54 1.85 -4.20
C PRO A 7 -8.97 3.21 -4.61
N LEU A 8 -7.98 3.67 -3.84
CA LEU A 8 -7.27 4.91 -4.06
C LEU A 8 -6.26 4.75 -5.21
N THR A 9 -6.15 5.77 -6.06
CA THR A 9 -5.21 5.76 -7.20
C THR A 9 -3.98 6.62 -6.98
N GLU A 10 -3.88 7.27 -5.84
CA GLU A 10 -2.75 8.12 -5.47
C GLU A 10 -2.61 8.22 -3.95
N TYR A 11 -1.39 8.43 -3.47
CA TYR A 11 -1.12 8.75 -2.07
C TYR A 11 0.17 9.56 -1.95
N PRO A 12 0.19 10.64 -1.15
CA PRO A 12 1.36 11.49 -1.02
C PRO A 12 2.57 10.71 -0.49
N GLY A 13 3.67 10.71 -1.25
CA GLY A 13 4.90 10.00 -0.88
C GLY A 13 4.91 8.51 -1.21
N LEU A 14 3.91 8.00 -1.94
CA LEU A 14 3.86 6.63 -2.42
C LEU A 14 3.67 6.60 -3.93
N ASP A 15 4.64 6.03 -4.64
CA ASP A 15 4.53 5.77 -6.07
C ASP A 15 3.97 4.36 -6.28
N LEU A 16 2.67 4.27 -6.60
CA LEU A 16 1.95 3.01 -6.76
C LEU A 16 2.49 2.15 -7.92
N GLU A 17 3.04 2.77 -8.97
CA GLU A 17 3.59 2.03 -10.12
C GLU A 17 4.96 1.41 -9.79
N ARG A 18 5.60 1.90 -8.72
CA ARG A 18 6.89 1.41 -8.22
C ARG A 18 6.78 0.52 -6.99
N VAL A 19 5.56 0.25 -6.52
CA VAL A 19 5.32 -0.69 -5.42
C VAL A 19 5.87 -2.06 -5.81
N THR A 20 6.71 -2.61 -4.94
CA THR A 20 7.30 -3.92 -5.14
C THR A 20 6.34 -5.03 -4.73
N PHE A 21 6.62 -6.25 -5.18
CA PHE A 21 5.82 -7.41 -4.80
C PHE A 21 5.77 -7.62 -3.28
N GLU A 22 6.87 -7.39 -2.57
CA GLU A 22 6.93 -7.54 -1.11
C GLU A 22 6.08 -6.48 -0.39
N GLN A 23 6.01 -5.26 -0.94
CA GLN A 23 5.14 -4.21 -0.42
C GLN A 23 3.66 -4.51 -0.68
N ALA A 24 3.32 -4.97 -1.89
CA ALA A 24 1.97 -5.40 -2.25
C ALA A 24 1.48 -6.62 -1.43
N LYS A 25 2.42 -7.47 -0.97
CA LYS A 25 2.13 -8.59 -0.05
C LYS A 25 2.07 -8.20 1.43
N GLY A 26 2.35 -6.94 1.77
CA GLY A 26 2.40 -6.50 3.17
C GLY A 26 3.57 -7.07 3.96
N TRP A 27 4.66 -7.47 3.29
CA TRP A 27 5.90 -7.88 3.98
C TRP A 27 6.79 -6.67 4.28
N ARG A 28 6.73 -5.65 3.42
CA ARG A 28 7.47 -4.41 3.56
C ARG A 28 6.51 -3.22 3.55
N CYS A 29 6.89 -2.18 4.27
CA CYS A 29 6.13 -0.95 4.34
C CYS A 29 6.04 -0.31 2.95
N ALA A 30 4.83 0.05 2.53
CA ALA A 30 4.63 0.73 1.24
C ALA A 30 5.41 2.05 1.14
N LEU A 31 5.62 2.77 2.27
CA LEU A 31 6.26 4.08 2.29
C LEU A 31 7.79 4.03 2.38
N CYS A 32 8.35 3.40 3.41
CA CYS A 32 9.80 3.38 3.63
C CYS A 32 10.49 2.11 3.13
N ASN A 33 9.72 1.15 2.61
CA ASN A 33 10.22 -0.15 2.19
C ASN A 33 10.96 -0.90 3.32
N GLU A 34 10.70 -0.65 4.60
CA GLU A 34 11.26 -1.45 5.71
C GLU A 34 10.42 -2.70 5.98
N ALA A 35 11.02 -3.72 6.59
CA ALA A 35 10.30 -4.93 6.97
C ALA A 35 9.19 -4.61 7.99
N LEU A 36 7.97 -5.05 7.72
CA LEU A 36 6.85 -4.82 8.63
C LEU A 36 6.95 -5.76 9.83
N THR A 37 7.23 -5.19 11.00
CA THR A 37 7.18 -5.86 12.31
C THR A 37 5.89 -5.56 13.06
N ALA A 38 5.35 -4.36 12.85
CA ALA A 38 4.01 -3.95 13.25
C ALA A 38 3.43 -3.13 12.10
N ASP A 39 2.38 -3.64 11.49
CA ASP A 39 1.74 -3.04 10.33
C ASP A 39 0.43 -2.32 10.70
N ARG A 40 0.05 -1.40 9.82
CA ARG A 40 -1.24 -0.74 9.79
C ARG A 40 -1.71 -0.68 8.35
N LEU A 41 -2.97 -1.03 8.12
CA LEU A 41 -3.62 -0.86 6.83
C LEU A 41 -3.63 0.63 6.46
N LEU A 42 -3.00 0.97 5.33
CA LEU A 42 -3.04 2.31 4.76
C LEU A 42 -4.36 2.49 4.00
N GLY A 43 -4.77 1.47 3.26
CA GLY A 43 -5.99 1.44 2.47
C GLY A 43 -5.84 0.46 1.29
N THR A 44 -6.88 0.39 0.48
CA THR A 44 -6.86 -0.35 -0.79
C THR A 44 -6.47 0.60 -1.91
N PHE A 45 -5.52 0.19 -2.74
CA PHE A 45 -4.99 0.98 -3.84
C PHE A 45 -5.11 0.25 -5.17
N THR A 46 -5.20 1.02 -6.25
CA THR A 46 -5.10 0.50 -7.61
C THR A 46 -4.32 1.49 -8.48
N ALA A 47 -3.59 0.98 -9.46
CA ALA A 47 -2.80 1.75 -10.41
C ALA A 47 -3.10 1.30 -11.84
N LYS A 48 -2.91 2.20 -12.80
CA LYS A 48 -3.09 1.86 -14.22
C LYS A 48 -2.01 0.90 -14.72
N THR A 49 -0.82 0.95 -14.12
CA THR A 49 0.32 0.09 -14.45
C THR A 49 1.05 -0.40 -13.19
N GLY A 50 2.00 -1.31 -13.34
CA GLY A 50 2.73 -1.91 -12.21
C GLY A 50 1.99 -3.11 -11.62
N LEU A 51 2.24 -3.39 -10.33
CA LEU A 51 1.70 -4.57 -9.63
C LEU A 51 0.29 -4.35 -9.04
N LEU A 52 -0.16 -3.10 -8.95
CA LEU A 52 -1.44 -2.73 -8.33
C LEU A 52 -2.56 -2.56 -9.37
N THR A 53 -2.52 -3.30 -10.49
CA THR A 53 -3.58 -3.26 -11.52
C THR A 53 -4.94 -3.71 -10.97
N ASP A 54 -4.92 -4.53 -9.93
CA ASP A 54 -6.09 -4.95 -9.17
C ASP A 54 -6.11 -4.27 -7.79
N PRO A 55 -7.30 -4.03 -7.21
CA PRO A 55 -7.45 -3.45 -5.88
C PRO A 55 -6.65 -4.26 -4.85
N THR A 56 -5.60 -3.66 -4.31
CA THR A 56 -4.66 -4.32 -3.42
C THR A 56 -4.52 -3.52 -2.13
N GLU A 57 -4.63 -4.19 -0.99
CA GLU A 57 -4.42 -3.58 0.31
C GLU A 57 -2.93 -3.31 0.54
N LEU A 58 -2.59 -2.04 0.81
CA LEU A 58 -1.24 -1.65 1.16
C LEU A 58 -1.11 -1.40 2.65
N TRP A 59 0.02 -1.86 3.18
CA TRP A 59 0.34 -1.84 4.59
C TRP A 59 1.55 -0.95 4.84
N VAL A 60 1.52 -0.21 5.93
CA VAL A 60 2.59 0.67 6.37
C VAL A 60 2.99 0.35 7.78
N CYS A 61 4.16 0.85 8.21
CA CYS A 61 4.56 0.74 9.60
C CYS A 61 3.48 1.35 10.51
N ALA A 62 3.20 0.69 11.64
CA ALA A 62 2.27 1.21 12.64
C ALA A 62 2.75 2.55 13.23
N ARG A 63 4.07 2.75 13.27
CA ARG A 63 4.71 4.03 13.60
C ARG A 63 5.05 4.81 12.32
N PRO A 64 5.04 6.15 12.36
CA PRO A 64 5.49 6.96 11.23
C PRO A 64 6.90 6.54 10.80
N CYS A 65 7.08 6.37 9.49
CA CYS A 65 8.39 6.22 8.90
C CYS A 65 9.18 7.52 9.13
N GLN A 66 10.39 7.41 9.69
CA GLN A 66 11.32 8.54 9.85
C GLN A 66 12.15 8.76 8.59
#